data_AF-A0A6J7QUX4-F1
#
_entry.id   AF-A0A6J7QUX4-F1
#
_cell.length_a   1.000
_cell.length_b   1.000
_cell.length_c   1.000
_cell.angle_alpha   90.00
_cell.angle_beta   90.00
_cell.angle_gamma   90.00
#
_symmetry.space_group_name_H-M   'P 1'
#
loop_
_entity.id
_entity.type
_entity.pdbx_description
1 polymer ?
#
loop_
_entity_poly.entity_id
_entity_poly.type
_entity_poly.pdbx_seq_one_letter_code
_entity_poly.pdbx_strand_id
1 'polypeptide(L)'
;MTEGSEVLERLDLAAGRDRAGQALSEVELALSGLVLPESIEPRAVALISRGIRLAGMVSVALHAEGAAVTAAESAGRSAALVPLARAARRAVEAGFSARQG
;
A
#
# COMPACT_ATOMS: atom_id res chain seq x y z
N MET A 1 33.74 4.42 14.36
CA MET A 1 33.35 4.52 12.93
C MET A 1 31.83 4.35 12.73
N THR A 2 31.02 4.54 13.78
CA THR A 2 29.59 4.12 13.81
C THR A 2 28.63 5.31 13.65
N GLU A 3 29.00 6.48 14.17
CA GLU A 3 28.15 7.68 14.20
C GLU A 3 27.72 8.17 12.81
N GLY A 4 28.60 8.10 11.80
CA GLY A 4 28.25 8.46 10.42
C GLY A 4 27.23 7.52 9.78
N SER A 5 27.27 6.22 10.11
CA SER A 5 26.32 5.23 9.58
C SER A 5 24.93 5.43 10.16
N GLU A 6 24.84 5.71 11.47
CA GLU A 6 23.56 5.95 12.16
C GLU A 6 22.88 7.26 11.70
N VAL A 7 23.67 8.26 11.28
CA VAL A 7 23.15 9.50 10.70
C VAL A 7 22.57 9.24 9.31
N LEU A 8 23.29 8.52 8.45
CA LEU A 8 22.80 8.17 7.11
C LEU A 8 21.55 7.30 7.18
N GLU A 9 21.50 6.31 8.07
CA GLU A 9 20.32 5.45 8.26
C GLU A 9 19.09 6.26 8.72
N ARG A 10 19.25 7.20 9.66
CA ARG A 10 18.14 8.10 10.07
C ARG A 10 17.65 8.97 8.93
N LEU A 11 18.56 9.49 8.10
CA LEU A 11 18.20 10.34 6.96
C LEU A 11 17.46 9.52 5.90
N ASP A 12 17.91 8.30 5.60
CA ASP A 12 17.25 7.39 4.67
C ASP A 12 15.85 6.99 5.18
N LEU A 13 15.70 6.71 6.48
CA LEU A 13 14.40 6.44 7.10
C LEU A 13 13.47 7.66 7.05
N ALA A 14 13.99 8.87 7.32
CA ALA A 14 13.21 10.10 7.25
C ALA A 14 12.71 10.36 5.82
N ALA A 15 13.61 10.30 4.83
CA ALA A 15 13.26 10.44 3.42
C ALA A 15 12.29 9.35 2.97
N GLY A 16 12.43 8.12 3.49
CA GLY A 16 11.49 7.03 3.25
C GLY A 16 10.08 7.33 3.80
N ARG A 17 9.97 7.92 5.01
CA ARG A 17 8.69 8.31 5.61
C ARG A 17 7.97 9.39 4.81
N ASP A 18 8.70 10.42 4.37
CA ASP A 18 8.10 11.51 3.60
C ASP A 18 7.55 11.02 2.26
N ARG A 19 8.33 10.22 1.52
CA ARG A 19 7.87 9.60 0.27
C ARG A 19 6.66 8.69 0.47
N ALA A 20 6.65 7.89 1.55
CA ALA A 20 5.50 7.05 1.89
C ALA A 20 4.25 7.88 2.21
N GLY A 21 4.40 8.99 2.93
CA GLY A 21 3.31 9.93 3.23
C GLY A 21 2.74 10.60 1.98
N GLN A 22 3.61 11.01 1.06
CA GLN A 22 3.19 11.58 -0.23
C GLN A 22 2.40 10.56 -1.05
N ALA A 23 2.93 9.35 -1.20
CA ALA A 23 2.26 8.32 -1.98
C ALA A 23 0.95 7.83 -1.34
N LEU A 24 0.85 7.81 -0.01
CA LEU A 24 -0.42 7.56 0.67
C LEU A 24 -1.44 8.68 0.40
N SER A 25 -1.00 9.94 0.41
CA SER A 25 -1.86 11.08 0.09
C SER A 25 -2.40 11.02 -1.34
N GLU A 26 -1.59 10.56 -2.30
CA GLU A 26 -2.01 10.30 -3.68
C GLU A 26 -3.09 9.21 -3.76
N VAL A 27 -2.93 8.13 -2.99
CA VAL A 27 -3.94 7.05 -2.88
C VAL A 27 -5.25 7.58 -2.29
N GLU A 28 -5.19 8.39 -1.23
CA GLU A 28 -6.38 9.00 -0.62
C GLU A 28 -7.07 10.00 -1.56
N LEU A 29 -6.30 10.76 -2.32
CA LEU A 29 -6.84 11.67 -3.32
C LEU A 29 -7.57 10.90 -4.44
N ALA A 30 -6.97 9.81 -4.94
CA ALA A 30 -7.59 8.95 -5.94
C ALA A 30 -8.88 8.28 -5.42
N LEU A 31 -8.89 7.84 -4.16
CA LEU A 31 -10.06 7.29 -3.49
C LEU A 31 -11.19 8.29 -3.33
N SER A 32 -10.86 9.54 -2.99
CA SER A 32 -11.84 10.62 -2.80
C SER A 32 -12.58 10.97 -4.10
N GLY A 33 -11.94 10.74 -5.26
CA GLY A 33 -12.55 10.89 -6.58
C GLY A 33 -13.28 9.66 -7.10
N LEU A 34 -13.30 8.55 -6.36
CA LEU A 34 -13.93 7.31 -6.80
C LEU A 34 -15.46 7.42 -6.73
N VAL A 35 -16.11 7.45 -7.89
CA VAL A 35 -17.58 7.41 -7.99
C VAL A 35 -18.01 5.96 -8.19
N LEU A 36 -18.70 5.40 -7.22
CA LEU A 36 -19.30 4.07 -7.31
C LEU A 36 -20.80 4.18 -7.63
N PRO A 37 -21.38 3.21 -8.37
CA PRO A 37 -22.81 3.19 -8.63
C PRO A 37 -23.62 3.19 -7.33
N GLU A 38 -24.72 3.96 -7.27
CA GLU A 38 -25.61 4.01 -6.09
C GLU A 38 -26.21 2.65 -5.70
N SER A 39 -26.29 1.72 -6.65
CA SER A 39 -26.72 0.34 -6.44
C SER A 39 -25.77 -0.50 -5.56
N ILE A 40 -24.57 -0.02 -5.24
CA ILE A 40 -23.62 -0.75 -4.39
C ILE A 40 -23.93 -0.49 -2.93
N GLU A 41 -24.09 -1.57 -2.15
CA GLU A 41 -24.34 -1.44 -0.71
C GLU A 41 -23.20 -0.71 0.01
N PRO A 42 -23.50 0.10 1.05
CA PRO A 42 -22.47 0.83 1.81
C PRO A 42 -21.36 -0.05 2.38
N ARG A 43 -21.67 -1.31 2.75
CA ARG A 43 -20.68 -2.28 3.24
C ARG A 43 -19.72 -2.72 2.14
N ALA A 44 -20.23 -2.91 0.93
CA ALA A 44 -19.41 -3.21 -0.24
C ALA A 44 -18.52 -2.02 -0.64
N VAL A 45 -19.05 -0.80 -0.58
CA VAL A 45 -18.25 0.43 -0.76
C VAL A 45 -17.10 0.49 0.23
N ALA A 46 -17.36 0.26 1.53
CA ALA A 46 -16.31 0.27 2.54
C ALA A 46 -15.23 -0.81 2.31
N LEU A 47 -15.62 -1.99 1.83
CA LEU A 47 -14.69 -3.07 1.49
C LEU A 47 -13.84 -2.71 0.27
N ILE A 48 -14.45 -2.15 -0.79
CA ILE A 48 -13.76 -1.69 -2.00
C ILE A 48 -12.73 -0.61 -1.63
N SER A 49 -13.13 0.42 -0.89
CA SER A 49 -12.23 1.50 -0.49
C SER A 49 -11.06 1.01 0.36
N ARG A 50 -11.30 0.08 1.30
CA ARG A 50 -10.23 -0.55 2.10
C ARG A 50 -9.30 -1.41 1.24
N GLY A 51 -9.85 -2.15 0.28
CA GLY A 51 -9.06 -2.95 -0.66
C GLY A 51 -8.16 -2.09 -1.55
N ILE A 52 -8.69 -1.00 -2.10
CA ILE A 52 -7.92 -0.04 -2.91
C ILE A 52 -6.83 0.63 -2.06
N ARG A 53 -7.16 1.09 -0.84
CA ARG A 53 -6.17 1.69 0.07
C ARG A 53 -5.03 0.72 0.35
N LEU A 54 -5.35 -0.53 0.69
CA LEU A 54 -4.34 -1.56 0.97
C LEU A 54 -3.48 -1.87 -0.27
N ALA A 55 -4.10 -1.95 -1.46
CA ALA A 55 -3.37 -2.16 -2.71
C ALA A 55 -2.40 -1.00 -3.00
N GLY A 56 -2.83 0.25 -2.78
CA GLY A 56 -1.99 1.43 -2.88
C GLY A 56 -0.80 1.38 -1.92
N MET A 57 -1.05 1.13 -0.63
CA MET A 57 0.01 1.01 0.38
C MET A 57 1.03 -0.08 0.03
N VAL A 58 0.57 -1.25 -0.41
CA VAL A 58 1.46 -2.36 -0.80
C VAL A 58 2.24 -2.02 -2.07
N SER A 59 1.63 -1.32 -3.03
CA SER A 59 2.33 -0.83 -4.22
C SER A 59 3.48 0.11 -3.85
N VAL A 60 3.22 1.09 -2.97
CA VAL A 60 4.26 2.00 -2.45
C VAL A 60 5.36 1.21 -1.75
N ALA A 61 4.99 0.24 -0.92
CA ALA A 61 5.95 -0.61 -0.23
C ALA A 61 6.77 -1.53 -1.16
N LEU A 62 6.24 -1.93 -2.32
CA LEU A 62 6.97 -2.75 -3.29
C LEU A 62 7.95 -1.93 -4.13
N HIS A 63 7.62 -0.67 -4.46
CA HIS A 63 8.43 0.20 -5.32
C HIS A 63 9.35 1.14 -4.55
N ALA A 64 9.18 1.27 -3.24
CA ALA A 64 10.11 2.01 -2.41
C ALA A 64 11.49 1.31 -2.40
N GLU A 65 12.53 2.08 -2.71
CA GLU A 65 13.91 1.78 -2.38
C GLU A 65 14.00 1.67 -0.84
N GLY A 66 13.71 0.49 -0.32
CA GLY A 66 13.83 0.23 1.11
C GLY A 66 15.29 0.24 1.54
N ALA A 67 15.53 0.40 2.83
CA ALA A 67 16.85 0.19 3.46
C ALA A 67 17.31 -1.29 3.43
N ALA A 68 16.81 -2.12 2.51
CA ALA A 68 17.25 -3.49 2.35
C ALA A 68 18.68 -3.46 1.78
N VAL A 69 19.66 -3.70 2.64
CA VAL A 69 21.08 -3.65 2.30
C VAL A 69 21.54 -4.96 1.65
N THR A 70 20.72 -6.02 1.71
CA THR A 70 20.99 -7.32 1.08
C THR A 70 19.87 -7.80 0.16
N ALA A 71 20.23 -8.66 -0.80
CA ALA A 71 19.28 -9.34 -1.68
C ALA A 71 18.28 -10.23 -0.90
N ALA A 72 18.71 -10.82 0.23
CA ALA A 72 17.86 -11.65 1.07
C ALA A 72 16.75 -10.84 1.76
N GLU A 73 17.07 -9.65 2.27
CA GLU A 73 16.09 -8.73 2.88
C GLU A 73 15.09 -8.22 1.83
N SER A 74 15.55 -7.91 0.62
CA SER A 74 14.69 -7.52 -0.51
C SER A 74 13.73 -8.66 -0.92
N ALA A 75 14.23 -9.90 -0.99
CA ALA A 75 13.41 -11.08 -1.28
C ALA A 75 12.38 -11.38 -0.18
N GLY A 76 12.78 -11.31 1.09
CA GLY A 76 11.89 -11.50 2.24
C GLY A 76 10.76 -10.46 2.29
N ARG A 77 11.09 -9.19 2.01
CA ARG A 77 10.10 -8.12 1.88
C ARG A 77 9.10 -8.42 0.76
N SER A 78 9.58 -8.80 -0.42
CA SER A 78 8.72 -9.13 -1.55
C SER A 78 7.79 -10.31 -1.24
N ALA A 79 8.31 -11.35 -0.58
CA ALA A 79 7.55 -12.53 -0.17
C ALA A 79 6.41 -12.18 0.82
N ALA A 80 6.60 -11.19 1.68
CA ALA A 80 5.56 -10.72 2.60
C ALA A 80 4.52 -9.81 1.93
N LEU A 81 4.94 -8.95 1.01
CA LEU A 81 4.07 -7.94 0.38
C LEU A 81 3.20 -8.51 -0.75
N VAL A 82 3.70 -9.47 -1.54
CA VAL A 82 2.94 -10.06 -2.67
C VAL A 82 1.62 -10.71 -2.23
N PRO A 83 1.56 -11.51 -1.14
CA PRO A 83 0.29 -12.05 -0.63
C PRO A 83 -0.69 -10.95 -0.20
N LEU A 84 -0.21 -9.85 0.38
CA LEU A 84 -1.05 -8.72 0.78
C LEU A 84 -1.63 -8.00 -0.44
N ALA A 85 -0.85 -7.81 -1.51
CA ALA A 85 -1.35 -7.26 -2.77
C ALA A 85 -2.50 -8.13 -3.34
N ARG A 86 -2.34 -9.46 -3.29
CA ARG A 86 -3.38 -10.40 -3.73
C ARG A 86 -4.63 -10.33 -2.86
N ALA A 87 -4.47 -10.23 -1.54
CA ALA A 87 -5.59 -10.10 -0.61
C ALA A 87 -6.37 -8.79 -0.84
N ALA A 88 -5.66 -7.68 -1.05
CA ALA A 88 -6.25 -6.39 -1.37
C ALA A 88 -7.09 -6.44 -2.66
N ARG A 89 -6.54 -7.05 -3.72
CA ARG A 89 -7.27 -7.24 -4.98
C ARG A 89 -8.55 -8.09 -4.79
N ARG A 90 -8.45 -9.20 -4.05
CA ARG A 90 -9.61 -10.05 -3.74
C ARG A 90 -10.68 -9.33 -2.93
N ALA A 91 -10.30 -8.42 -2.03
CA ALA A 91 -11.28 -7.60 -1.30
C ALA A 91 -12.07 -6.68 -2.23
N VAL A 92 -11.41 -6.05 -3.22
CA VAL A 92 -12.07 -5.23 -4.23
C VAL A 92 -13.02 -6.07 -5.09
N GLU A 93 -12.55 -7.21 -5.60
CA GLU A 93 -13.36 -8.14 -6.40
C GLU A 93 -14.60 -8.62 -5.62
N ALA A 94 -14.43 -9.00 -4.36
CA ALA A 94 -15.53 -9.43 -3.49
C ALA A 94 -16.55 -8.30 -3.25
N GLY A 95 -16.09 -7.07 -3.04
CA GLY A 95 -16.96 -5.91 -2.87
C GLY A 95 -17.82 -5.65 -4.11
N PHE A 96 -17.26 -5.75 -5.32
CA PHE A 96 -18.05 -5.63 -6.56
C PHE A 96 -18.99 -6.83 -6.79
N SER A 97 -18.58 -8.03 -6.37
CA SER A 97 -19.36 -9.27 -6.57
C SER A 97 -20.53 -9.39 -5.59
N ALA A 98 -20.43 -8.80 -4.40
CA ALA A 98 -21.51 -8.77 -3.40
C ALA A 98 -22.77 -8.05 -3.89
N ARG A 99 -22.70 -7.31 -5.00
CA ARG A 99 -23.83 -6.67 -5.69
C ARG A 99 -24.76 -7.67 -6.41
N GLN A 100 -24.30 -8.89 -6.71
CA GLN A 100 -25.02 -9.85 -7.56
C GLN A 100 -25.82 -10.92 -6.79
N GLY A 101 -25.83 -10.86 -5.45
CA GLY A 101 -26.52 -11.82 -4.59
C GLY A 101 -27.85 -11.30 -4.07
#